data_AF-A0A8X6VN45-F1
#
_entry.id   AF-A0A8X6VN45-F1
#
_cell.length_a   1.000
_cell.length_b   1.000
_cell.length_c   1.000
_cell.angle_alpha   90.00
_cell.angle_beta   90.00
_cell.angle_gamma   90.00
#
_symmetry.space_group_name_H-M   'P 1'
#
loop_
_entity.id
_entity.type
_entity.pdbx_description
1 polymer ?
#
loop_
_entity_poly.entity_id
_entity_poly.type
_entity_poly.pdbx_seq_one_letter_code
_entity_poly.pdbx_strand_id
1 'polypeptide(L)' 'MSPIEPVSDLVGRRLARDPPPAASKGERLLRIQKMWNYFPHADIQNLCDSMPRRIAALIAARGGYTKY' A
#
# COMPACT_ATOMS: atom_id res chain seq x y z
N MET A 1 -11.13 -5.68 -1.50
CA MET A 1 -10.01 -6.47 -0.96
C MET A 1 -9.06 -6.82 -2.08
N SER A 2 -8.38 -5.82 -2.62
CA SER A 2 -7.29 -6.05 -3.56
C SER A 2 -5.97 -6.08 -2.79
N PRO A 3 -5.10 -7.10 -2.98
CA PRO A 3 -3.81 -7.16 -2.29
C PRO A 3 -2.89 -5.97 -2.61
N ILE A 4 -3.12 -5.26 -3.71
CA ILE A 4 -2.32 -4.08 -4.09
C ILE A 4 -2.77 -2.78 -3.41
N GLU A 5 -3.99 -2.73 -2.85
CA GLU A 5 -4.53 -1.54 -2.18
C GLU A 5 -3.67 -1.14 -0.98
N PRO A 6 -3.29 -2.05 -0.06
CA PRO A 6 -2.42 -1.69 1.07
C PRO A 6 -1.03 -1.22 0.65
N VAL A 7 -0.48 -1.78 -0.45
CA VAL A 7 0.82 -1.36 -0.99
C VAL A 7 0.73 0.04 -1.58
N SER A 8 -0.29 0.29 -2.39
CA SER A 8 -0.55 1.60 -3.02
C SER A 8 -0.79 2.69 -1.98
N ASP A 9 -1.55 2.38 -0.93
CA ASP A 9 -1.82 3.30 0.17
C ASP A 9 -0.56 3.64 0.97
N LEU A 10 0.31 2.65 1.26
CA LEU A 10 1.57 2.91 1.95
C LEU A 10 2.51 3.80 1.12
N VAL A 11 2.61 3.57 -0.19
CA VAL A 11 3.36 4.45 -1.11
C VAL A 11 2.74 5.85 -1.13
N GLY A 12 1.42 5.97 -1.25
CA GLY A 12 0.72 7.26 -1.22
C GLY A 12 0.97 8.05 0.06
N ARG A 13 0.88 7.39 1.23
CA ARG A 13 1.14 8.01 2.54
C ARG A 13 2.58 8.46 2.71
N ARG A 14 3.55 7.67 2.24
CA ARG A 14 4.96 8.10 2.23
C ARG A 14 5.17 9.31 1.30
N LEU A 15 4.49 9.36 0.15
CA LEU A 15 4.68 10.42 -0.85
C LEU A 15 4.13 11.75 -0.32
N ALA A 16 2.99 11.70 0.37
CA ALA A 16 2.40 12.85 1.04
C ALA A 16 3.28 13.42 2.17
N ARG A 17 4.21 12.61 2.72
CA ARG A 17 5.14 13.00 3.78
C ARG A 17 6.53 13.41 3.27
N ASP A 18 6.75 13.40 1.95
CA ASP A 18 8.04 13.71 1.30
C ASP A 18 8.04 15.14 0.72
N PRO A 19 8.35 16.18 1.52
CA PRO A 19 8.51 17.54 1.01
C PRO A 19 9.84 17.70 0.23
N PRO A 20 9.91 18.60 -0.76
CA PRO A 20 8.85 19.47 -1.30
C PRO A 20 7.96 18.76 -2.35
N PRO A 21 6.78 19.27 -2.70
CA PRO A 21 5.95 18.70 -3.77
C PRO A 21 6.73 18.55 -5.08
N ALA A 22 6.51 17.46 -5.81
CA ALA A 22 7.11 17.27 -7.13
C ALA A 22 6.66 18.38 -8.09
N ALA A 23 7.61 19.08 -8.72
CA ALA A 23 7.35 20.22 -9.61
C ALA A 23 6.86 19.77 -11.00
N SER A 24 7.03 18.50 -11.35
CA SER A 24 6.61 17.95 -12.64
C SER A 24 6.06 16.52 -12.55
N LYS A 25 5.35 16.09 -13.60
CA LYS A 25 4.89 14.69 -13.73
C LYS A 25 6.07 13.70 -13.72
N GLY A 26 7.17 14.02 -14.40
CA GLY A 26 8.36 13.17 -14.44
C GLY A 26 8.99 13.00 -13.07
N GLU A 27 9.11 14.10 -12.32
CA GLU A 27 9.61 14.06 -10.94
C GLU A 27 8.70 13.25 -10.02
N ARG A 28 7.38 13.37 -10.19
CA ARG A 28 6.40 12.57 -9.44
C ARG A 28 6.54 11.08 -9.72
N LEU A 29 6.74 10.68 -10.98
CA LEU A 29 6.97 9.28 -11.36
C LEU A 29 8.26 8.73 -10.75
N LEU A 30 9.36 9.50 -10.81
CA LEU A 30 10.64 9.10 -10.22
C LEU A 30 10.53 8.88 -8.71
N ARG A 31 9.79 9.74 -8.00
CA ARG A 31 9.57 9.60 -6.55
C ARG A 31 8.76 8.36 -6.22
N ILE A 32 7.65 8.12 -6.95
CA ILE A 32 6.86 6.89 -6.78
C ILE A 32 7.75 5.66 -6.98
N GLN A 33 8.57 5.66 -8.03
CA GLN A 33 9.46 4.54 -8.33
C GLN A 33 10.55 4.36 -7.26
N LYS A 34 11.13 5.46 -6.76
CA LYS A 34 12.11 5.42 -5.66
C LYS A 34 11.50 4.80 -4.39
N MET A 35 10.28 5.20 -4.05
CA MET A 35 9.60 4.71 -2.85
C MET A 35 9.12 3.28 -2.98
N TRP A 36 8.71 2.89 -4.20
CA TRP A 36 8.42 1.52 -4.55
C TRP A 36 9.67 0.64 -4.40
N ASN A 37 10.82 1.09 -4.91
CA ASN A 37 12.09 0.36 -4.80
C ASN A 37 12.62 0.28 -3.37
N TYR A 38 12.31 1.27 -2.53
CA TYR A 38 12.68 1.28 -1.11
C TYR A 38 11.68 0.52 -0.23
N PHE A 39 10.59 -0.02 -0.80
CA PHE A 39 9.58 -0.71 -0.02
C PHE A 39 10.20 -1.95 0.64
N PRO A 40 10.20 -2.05 1.99
CA PRO A 40 10.82 -3.18 2.66
C PRO A 40 10.14 -4.49 2.22
N HIS A 41 10.95 -5.49 1.82
CA HIS A 41 10.42 -6.82 1.52
C HIS A 41 9.62 -7.39 2.70
N ALA A 42 10.00 -7.04 3.94
CA ALA A 42 9.24 -7.39 5.14
C ALA A 42 7.81 -6.83 5.15
N ASP A 43 7.58 -5.61 4.64
CA ASP A 43 6.23 -5.03 4.56
C ASP A 43 5.36 -5.79 3.54
N ILE A 44 5.95 -6.22 2.41
CA ILE A 44 5.27 -7.06 1.41
C ILE A 44 4.95 -8.44 2.00
N GLN A 45 5.92 -9.06 2.66
CA GLN A 45 5.75 -10.37 3.27
C GLN A 45 4.66 -10.33 4.36
N ASN A 46 4.70 -9.34 5.25
CA ASN A 46 3.68 -9.14 6.28
C ASN A 46 2.27 -8.98 5.68
N LEU A 47 2.17 -8.30 4.52
CA LEU A 47 0.90 -8.18 3.81
C LEU A 47 0.42 -9.54 3.31
N CYS A 48 1.29 -10.28 2.60
CA CYS A 48 1.01 -11.64 2.14
C CYS A 48 0.57 -12.56 3.30
N ASP A 49 1.31 -12.55 4.40
CA ASP A 49 1.04 -13.36 5.59
C ASP A 49 -0.27 -12.97 6.29
N SER A 50 -0.72 -11.72 6.12
CA SER A 50 -2.00 -11.24 6.65
C SER A 50 -3.21 -11.58 5.78
N MET A 51 -3.01 -11.92 4.49
CA MET A 51 -4.10 -12.15 3.53
C MET A 51 -5.10 -13.23 3.96
N PRO A 52 -4.70 -14.40 4.50
CA PRO A 52 -5.66 -15.40 4.96
C PRO A 52 -6.61 -14.86 6.04
N ARG A 53 -6.10 -14.08 7.00
CA ARG A 53 -6.89 -13.47 8.07
C ARG A 53 -7.83 -12.38 7.55
N ARG A 54 -7.37 -11.59 6.58
CA ARG A 54 -8.15 -10.56 5.88
C ARG A 54 -9.34 -11.17 5.13
N ILE A 55 -9.10 -12.25 4.39
CA ILE A 55 -10.14 -12.98 3.65
C ILE A 55 -11.14 -13.60 4.63
N ALA A 56 -10.68 -14.24 5.70
CA ALA A 56 -11.56 -14.81 6.73
C ALA A 56 -12.47 -13.74 7.36
N ALA A 57 -11.94 -12.55 7.65
CA ALA A 57 -12.73 -11.44 8.16
C ALA A 57 -13.80 -10.96 7.16
N LEU A 58 -13.45 -10.90 5.87
CA LEU A 58 -14.40 -10.53 4.82
C LEU A 58 -15.53 -11.56 4.66
N ILE A 59 -15.20 -12.85 4.73
CA ILE A 59 -16.19 -13.94 4.70
C ILE A 59 -17.12 -13.83 5.91
N ALA A 60 -16.57 -13.63 7.11
CA ALA A 60 -17.35 -13.45 8.34
C ALA A 60 -18.29 -12.23 8.26
N ALA A 61 -17.83 -11.14 7.64
CA ALA A 61 -18.61 -9.95 7.38
C ALA A 61 -19.61 -10.11 6.22
N ARG A 62 -19.69 -11.28 5.56
CA ARG A 62 -20.50 -11.54 4.36
C ARG A 62 -20.23 -10.52 3.24
N GLY A 63 -18.96 -10.14 3.07
CA GLY A 63 -18.54 -9.10 2.13
C GLY A 63 -18.72 -7.67 2.61
N GLY A 64 -19.22 -7.45 3.84
CA GLY A 64 -19.31 -6.15 4.48
C GLY A 64 -17.97 -5.54 4.87
N TYR A 65 -18.02 -4.35 5.47
CA TYR A 65 -16.82 -3.63 5.91
C TYR A 65 -15.99 -4.45 6.91
N THR A 66 -14.67 -4.40 6.75
CA THR A 66 -13.71 -4.94 7.71
C THR A 66 -12.67 -3.88 8.05
N LYS A 67 -12.01 -4.00 9.20
CA LYS A 67 -10.93 -3.10 9.62
C LYS A 67 -9.66 -3.15 8.75
N TYR A 68 -9.62 -4.03 7.76
CA TYR A 68 -8.46 -4.35 6.93
C TYR A 68 -8.53 -3.70 5.55
#